data_AF-A0A9X8ZZ39-F1
#
_entry.id   AF-A0A9X8ZZ39-F1
#
_cell.length_a   1.000
_cell.length_b   1.000
_cell.length_c   1.000
_cell.angle_alpha   90.00
_cell.angle_beta   90.00
_cell.angle_gamma   90.00
#
_symmetry.space_group_name_H-M   'P 1'
#
loop_
_entity.id
_entity.type
_entity.pdbx_description
1 polymer ?
#
loop_
_entity_poly.entity_id
_entity_poly.type
_entity_poly.pdbx_seq_one_letter_code
_entity_poly.pdbx_strand_id
1 'polypeptide(L)'
;MLLEIDEAKEKRDELKNKLVKLVGGKTMFYDIISLLNNGYNYHVLAKVLSIELQTLIIIKEHRNKFPIPHNYKRTIKHQDIMYALFGKKNLSTSRLNT
;
A
#
# COMPACT_ATOMS: atom_id res chain seq x y z
N MET A 1 -23.96 21.05 -8.25
CA MET A 1 -23.73 20.57 -6.87
C MET A 1 -23.97 19.08 -6.68
N LEU A 2 -25.21 18.53 -6.74
CA LEU A 2 -25.42 17.08 -6.58
C LEU A 2 -24.76 16.25 -7.71
N LEU A 3 -24.95 16.67 -8.96
CA LEU A 3 -24.35 16.00 -10.14
C LEU A 3 -22.81 15.99 -10.12
N GLU A 4 -22.18 17.07 -9.64
CA GLU A 4 -20.71 17.18 -9.55
C GLU A 4 -20.12 16.29 -8.44
N ILE A 5 -20.87 16.09 -7.35
CA ILE A 5 -20.48 15.19 -6.26
C ILE A 5 -20.53 13.73 -6.73
N ASP A 6 -21.58 13.37 -7.48
CA ASP A 6 -21.74 12.03 -8.03
C ASP A 6 -20.65 11.70 -9.06
N GLU A 7 -20.33 12.64 -9.96
CA GLU A 7 -19.27 12.47 -10.96
C GLU A 7 -17.87 12.34 -10.30
N ALA A 8 -17.60 13.13 -9.25
CA ALA A 8 -16.35 13.03 -8.51
C ALA A 8 -16.20 11.69 -7.77
N LYS A 9 -17.31 11.15 -7.26
CA LYS A 9 -17.36 9.85 -6.59
C LYS A 9 -17.14 8.72 -7.60
N GLU A 10 -17.76 8.78 -8.77
CA GLU A 10 -17.59 7.79 -9.84
C GLU A 10 -16.14 7.73 -10.30
N LYS A 11 -15.54 8.87 -10.65
CA LYS A 11 -14.12 8.97 -11.05
C LYS A 11 -13.17 8.41 -9.99
N ARG A 12 -13.47 8.65 -8.71
CA ARG A 12 -12.70 8.08 -7.59
C ARG A 12 -12.82 6.56 -7.55
N ASP A 13 -14.02 6.03 -7.69
CA ASP A 13 -14.28 4.59 -7.60
C ASP A 13 -13.72 3.83 -8.82
N GLU A 14 -13.76 4.43 -10.02
CA GLU A 14 -13.07 3.93 -11.21
C GLU A 14 -11.56 3.83 -11.01
N LEU A 15 -10.93 4.91 -10.54
CA LEU A 15 -9.49 4.94 -10.26
C LEU A 15 -9.14 3.87 -9.22
N LYS A 16 -9.92 3.76 -8.14
CA LYS A 16 -9.74 2.73 -7.11
C LYS A 16 -9.80 1.34 -7.72
N ASN A 17 -10.81 1.04 -8.53
CA ASN A 17 -10.98 -0.28 -9.14
C ASN A 17 -9.82 -0.63 -10.07
N LYS A 18 -9.31 0.35 -10.84
CA LYS A 18 -8.11 0.18 -11.68
C LYS A 18 -6.88 -0.14 -10.84
N LEU A 19 -6.62 0.65 -9.79
CA LEU A 19 -5.46 0.44 -8.91
C LEU A 19 -5.54 -0.90 -8.17
N VAL A 20 -6.73 -1.28 -7.68
CA VAL A 20 -6.97 -2.58 -7.05
C VAL A 20 -6.61 -3.74 -7.98
N LYS A 21 -6.96 -3.66 -9.26
CA LYS A 21 -6.58 -4.67 -10.26
C LYS A 21 -5.07 -4.71 -10.48
N LEU A 22 -4.43 -3.54 -10.65
CA LEU A 22 -2.99 -3.44 -10.90
C LEU A 22 -2.13 -4.01 -9.76
N VAL A 23 -2.57 -3.84 -8.51
CA VAL A 23 -1.85 -4.36 -7.34
C VAL A 23 -2.29 -5.78 -6.95
N GLY A 24 -3.14 -6.44 -7.74
CA GLY A 24 -3.53 -7.84 -7.50
C GLY A 24 -4.59 -8.05 -6.42
N GLY A 25 -5.31 -7.01 -6.00
CA GLY A 25 -6.50 -7.17 -5.16
C GLY A 25 -6.68 -6.11 -4.08
N LYS A 26 -7.86 -6.15 -3.44
CA LYS A 26 -8.30 -5.15 -2.46
C LYS A 26 -7.43 -5.15 -1.20
N THR A 27 -7.01 -6.32 -0.72
CA THR A 27 -6.11 -6.45 0.43
C THR A 27 -4.76 -5.80 0.13
N MET A 28 -4.12 -6.14 -0.99
CA MET A 28 -2.85 -5.54 -1.37
C MET A 28 -2.93 -4.02 -1.51
N PHE A 29 -4.02 -3.52 -2.10
CA PHE A 29 -4.28 -2.09 -2.23
C PHE A 29 -4.31 -1.37 -0.86
N TYR A 30 -5.04 -1.90 0.11
CA TYR A 30 -5.11 -1.28 1.44
C TYR A 30 -3.85 -1.51 2.28
N ASP A 31 -3.11 -2.60 2.06
CA ASP A 31 -1.78 -2.79 2.64
C ASP A 31 -0.79 -1.72 2.17
N ILE A 32 -0.77 -1.43 0.86
CA ILE A 32 0.07 -0.37 0.30
C ILE A 32 -0.27 0.99 0.90
N ILE A 33 -1.57 1.34 0.97
CA ILE A 33 -2.00 2.60 1.59
C ILE A 33 -1.57 2.66 3.06
N SER A 34 -1.77 1.57 3.81
CA SER A 34 -1.35 1.48 5.21
C SER A 34 0.17 1.65 5.37
N LEU A 35 0.97 1.02 4.51
CA LEU A 35 2.42 1.13 4.51
C LEU A 35 2.88 2.56 4.19
N LEU A 36 2.30 3.19 3.16
CA LEU A 36 2.60 4.59 2.80
C LEU A 36 2.23 5.56 3.93
N ASN A 37 1.09 5.35 4.59
CA ASN A 37 0.67 6.15 5.74
C ASN A 37 1.60 5.98 6.95
N ASN A 38 2.23 4.81 7.08
CA ASN A 38 3.24 4.52 8.10
C ASN A 38 4.67 4.92 7.68
N GLY A 39 4.83 5.69 6.60
CA GLY A 39 6.10 6.28 6.21
C GLY A 39 7.03 5.38 5.39
N TYR A 40 6.56 4.23 4.88
CA TYR A 40 7.38 3.38 4.02
C TYR A 40 7.68 4.06 2.68
N ASN A 41 8.92 3.92 2.22
CA ASN A 41 9.37 4.49 0.95
C ASN A 41 8.76 3.72 -0.23
N TYR A 42 8.09 4.41 -1.15
CA TYR A 42 7.41 3.81 -2.29
C TYR A 42 8.37 3.13 -3.30
N HIS A 43 9.63 3.57 -3.43
CA HIS A 43 10.63 2.86 -4.23
C HIS A 43 10.97 1.49 -3.63
N VAL A 44 11.09 1.44 -2.30
CA VAL A 44 11.33 0.19 -1.57
C VAL A 44 10.13 -0.74 -1.72
N LEU A 45 8.91 -0.23 -1.56
CA LEU A 45 7.69 -1.01 -1.72
C LEU A 45 7.54 -1.55 -3.15
N ALA A 46 7.85 -0.77 -4.18
CA ALA A 46 7.77 -1.22 -5.57
C ALA A 46 8.65 -2.47 -5.80
N LYS A 47 9.89 -2.42 -5.27
CA LYS A 47 10.83 -3.54 -5.33
C LYS A 47 10.34 -4.75 -4.54
N VAL A 48 9.94 -4.56 -3.28
CA VAL A 48 9.56 -5.65 -2.37
C VAL A 48 8.27 -6.34 -2.80
N LEU A 49 7.30 -5.58 -3.29
CA LEU A 49 5.98 -6.07 -3.65
C LEU A 49 5.90 -6.51 -5.11
N SER A 50 6.98 -6.35 -5.89
CA SER A 50 6.99 -6.57 -7.35
C SER A 50 5.87 -5.82 -8.06
N ILE A 51 5.64 -4.56 -7.68
CA ILE A 51 4.63 -3.67 -8.26
C ILE A 51 5.34 -2.59 -9.05
N GLU A 52 4.77 -2.22 -10.20
CA GLU A 52 5.28 -1.12 -11.00
C GLU A 52 5.39 0.17 -10.19
N LEU A 53 6.55 0.84 -10.27
CA LEU A 53 6.81 2.08 -9.53
C LEU A 53 5.76 3.16 -9.81
N GLN A 54 5.31 3.28 -11.07
CA GLN A 54 4.28 4.23 -11.48
C GLN A 54 2.96 3.97 -10.75
N THR A 55 2.56 2.70 -10.60
CA THR A 55 1.36 2.35 -9.84
C THR A 55 1.46 2.82 -8.39
N LEU A 56 2.63 2.68 -7.74
CA LEU A 56 2.82 3.15 -6.36
C LEU A 56 2.88 4.67 -6.24
N ILE A 57 3.42 5.39 -7.25
CA ILE A 57 3.40 6.86 -7.29
C ILE A 57 1.95 7.35 -7.32
N ILE A 58 1.13 6.80 -8.20
CA ILE A 58 -0.30 7.15 -8.31
C ILE A 58 -1.04 6.86 -7.00
N ILE A 59 -0.80 5.70 -6.38
CA ILE A 59 -1.40 5.38 -5.08
C ILE A 59 -0.94 6.38 -4.02
N LYS A 60 0.35 6.70 -3.95
CA LYS A 60 0.89 7.68 -3.00
C LYS A 60 0.22 9.04 -3.17
N GLU A 61 0.07 9.55 -4.38
CA GLU A 61 -0.51 10.86 -4.65
C GLU A 61 -2.01 10.92 -4.32
N HIS A 62 -2.74 9.82 -4.51
CA HIS A 62 -4.19 9.79 -4.30
C HIS A 62 -4.64 9.09 -3.00
N ARG A 63 -3.72 8.60 -2.16
CA ARG A 63 -4.05 7.80 -0.96
C ARG A 63 -5.07 8.46 -0.03
N ASN A 64 -5.06 9.79 0.10
CA ASN A 64 -5.99 10.54 0.95
C ASN A 64 -7.45 10.43 0.48
N LYS A 65 -7.69 10.11 -0.80
CA LYS A 65 -9.02 9.87 -1.37
C LYS A 65 -9.57 8.48 -1.02
N PHE A 66 -8.73 7.60 -0.47
CA PHE A 66 -9.04 6.19 -0.23
C PHE A 66 -8.88 5.85 1.26
N PRO A 67 -9.86 6.21 2.11
CA PRO A 67 -9.80 5.87 3.52
C PRO A 67 -9.72 4.35 3.73
N ILE A 68 -8.84 3.94 4.64
CA ILE A 68 -8.72 2.55 5.06
C ILE A 68 -9.98 2.19 5.87
N PRO A 69 -10.66 1.06 5.60
CA PRO A 69 -11.79 0.61 6.41
C PRO A 69 -11.42 0.45 7.89
N HIS A 70 -12.32 0.81 8.80
CA HIS A 70 -12.03 0.83 10.25
C HIS A 70 -11.49 -0.51 10.80
N ASN A 71 -12.05 -1.63 10.34
CA ASN A 71 -11.66 -2.96 10.79
C ASN A 71 -10.55 -3.60 9.93
N TYR A 72 -9.89 -2.81 9.07
CA TYR A 72 -8.82 -3.32 8.22
C TYR A 72 -7.58 -3.66 9.04
N LYS A 73 -7.10 -4.90 8.92
CA LYS A 73 -5.83 -5.35 9.47
C LYS A 73 -4.85 -5.58 8.34
N ARG A 74 -3.71 -4.87 8.39
CA ARG A 74 -2.64 -5.01 7.40
C ARG A 74 -2.10 -6.43 7.39
N THR A 75 -1.95 -7.04 6.20
CA THR A 75 -1.45 -8.41 6.07
C THR A 75 0.06 -8.48 5.93
N ILE A 76 0.66 -7.55 5.16
CA ILE A 76 2.12 -7.42 5.02
C ILE A 76 2.70 -6.76 6.27
N LYS A 77 3.59 -7.44 7.00
CA LYS A 77 4.27 -6.92 8.19
C LYS A 77 5.61 -6.29 7.84
N HIS A 78 6.18 -5.56 8.80
CA HIS A 78 7.53 -5.01 8.67
C HIS A 78 8.58 -6.11 8.45
N GLN A 79 8.44 -7.23 9.16
CA GLN A 79 9.33 -8.38 9.06
C GLN A 79 9.35 -8.97 7.65
N ASP A 80 8.19 -9.05 6.99
CA ASP A 80 8.08 -9.55 5.61
C ASP A 80 8.84 -8.65 4.64
N ILE A 81 8.74 -7.33 4.83
CA ILE A 81 9.46 -6.33 4.03
C ILE A 81 10.98 -6.45 4.25
N MET A 82 11.41 -6.56 5.50
CA MET A 82 12.83 -6.71 5.84
C MET A 82 13.39 -8.02 5.30
N TYR A 83 12.62 -9.11 5.39
CA TYR A 83 12.99 -10.40 4.83
C TYR A 83 13.14 -10.33 3.30
N ALA A 84 12.21 -9.69 2.61
CA ALA A 84 12.29 -9.50 1.16
C ALA A 84 13.49 -8.63 0.73
N LEU A 85 13.91 -7.65 1.55
CA LEU A 85 15.04 -6.77 1.24
C LEU A 85 16.41 -7.40 1.51
N PHE A 86 16.54 -8.11 2.64
CA PHE A 86 17.84 -8.52 3.17
C PHE A 86 18.01 -10.04 3.28
N GLY A 87 16.96 -10.82 2.98
CA GLY A 87 16.94 -12.26 3.20
C GLY A 87 17.06 -12.63 4.68
N LYS A 88 17.47 -13.87 4.97
CA LYS A 88 17.66 -14.39 6.34
C LYS A 88 18.73 -13.66 7.17
N LYS A 89 19.57 -12.80 6.56
CA LYS A 89 20.73 -12.18 7.23
C LYS A 89 20.38 -11.24 8.39
N ASN A 90 19.15 -10.71 8.45
CA ASN A 90 18.75 -9.69 9.44
C ASN A 90 17.64 -10.13 10.41
N LEU A 91 17.34 -11.44 10.50
CA LEU A 91 16.40 -11.95 11.52
C LEU A 91 16.97 -11.88 12.95
N SER A 92 18.27 -11.65 13.11
CA SER A 92 18.87 -11.35 14.41
C SER A 92 18.57 -9.90 14.80
N THR A 93 17.41 -9.67 15.42
CA THR A 93 17.19 -8.44 16.18
C THR A 93 18.13 -8.46 17.40
N SER A 94 18.95 -7.41 17.59
CA SER A 94 19.82 -7.29 18.77
C SER A 94 19.07 -7.33 20.11
N ARG A 95 17.74 -7.14 20.09
CA ARG A 95 16.84 -7.25 21.25
C ARG A 95 16.64 -8.68 21.80
N LEU A 96 17.15 -9.71 21.13
CA LEU A 96 17.09 -11.10 21.60
C LEU A 96 18.45 -11.62 22.13
N ASN A 97 19.47 -10.76 22.14
CA ASN A 97 20.80 -11.07 22.71
C ASN A 97 20.99 -10.38 24.07
N THR A 98 19.96 -10.38 24.92
CA THR A 98 20.03 -9.98 26.33
C THR A 98 19.54 -11.13 27.19
#